data_AF-A0AAE3KQ25-F1
#
_entry.id   AF-A0AAE3KQ25-F1
#
_cell.length_a   1.000
_cell.length_b   1.000
_cell.length_c   1.000
_cell.angle_alpha   90.00
_cell.angle_beta   90.00
_cell.angle_gamma   90.00
#
_symmetry.space_group_name_H-M   'P 1'
#
loop_
_entity.id
_entity.type
_entity.pdbx_description
1 polymer ?
#
loop_
_entity_poly.entity_id
_entity_poly.type
_entity_poly.pdbx_seq_one_letter_code
_entity_poly.pdbx_strand_id
1 'polypeptide(L)'
;MNLSIIDNKLRIDLEWHEQLWAFTLDKTIDIPLAHIENVTTDEPHSSWREIRAPGTFLPGVIKAGTYYTSTGKEFWYVTGDRDYLVLELRDESFKKIVFTLNENHLWAERITQAQVAL
;
A
#
# COMPACT_ATOMS: atom_id res chain seq x y z
N MET A 1 -6.74 8.90 1.10
CA MET A 1 -6.44 7.97 2.19
C MET A 1 -5.82 8.72 3.33
N ASN A 2 -5.92 8.18 4.54
CA ASN A 2 -5.24 8.72 5.72
C ASN A 2 -4.39 7.63 6.37
N LEU A 3 -3.25 8.01 6.94
CA LEU A 3 -2.38 7.12 7.69
C LEU A 3 -2.31 7.54 9.15
N SER A 4 -2.25 6.55 10.02
CA SER A 4 -1.99 6.75 11.44
C SER A 4 -1.17 5.59 11.99
N ILE A 5 -0.37 5.86 13.03
CA ILE A 5 0.33 4.83 13.78
C ILE A 5 -0.31 4.76 15.17
N ILE A 6 -0.91 3.63 15.50
CA ILE A 6 -1.67 3.41 16.75
C ILE A 6 -1.38 2.00 17.24
N ASP A 7 -1.10 1.82 18.53
CA ASP A 7 -0.86 0.52 19.18
C ASP A 7 0.17 -0.35 18.42
N ASN A 8 1.29 0.25 18.01
CA ASN A 8 2.35 -0.40 17.24
C ASN A 8 1.90 -0.97 15.88
N LYS A 9 0.82 -0.42 15.32
CA LYS A 9 0.31 -0.75 13.99
C LYS A 9 0.26 0.49 13.10
N LEU A 10 0.61 0.31 11.84
CA LEU A 10 0.27 1.24 10.79
C LEU A 10 -1.17 0.98 10.36
N ARG A 11 -2.03 1.98 10.50
CA ARG A 11 -3.41 1.97 10.03
C ARG A 11 -3.53 2.83 8.78
N ILE A 12 -4.09 2.24 7.73
CA ILE A 12 -4.43 2.90 6.46
C ILE A 12 -5.94 2.97 6.36
N ASP A 13 -6.50 4.18 6.35
CA ASP A 13 -7.92 4.43 6.18
C ASP A 13 -8.20 4.89 4.74
N LEU A 14 -8.99 4.09 4.02
CA LEU A 14 -9.45 4.36 2.67
C LEU A 14 -10.73 5.20 2.70
N GLU A 15 -10.73 6.30 1.97
CA GLU A 15 -11.93 7.09 1.72
C GLU A 15 -12.92 6.30 0.85
N TRP A 16 -14.19 6.69 0.89
CA TRP A 16 -15.28 5.96 0.21
C TRP A 16 -15.05 5.78 -1.30
N HIS A 17 -14.45 6.77 -1.97
CA HIS A 17 -14.15 6.72 -3.40
C HIS A 17 -12.97 5.78 -3.68
N GLU A 18 -11.99 5.72 -2.77
CA GLU A 18 -10.81 4.85 -2.91
C GLU A 18 -11.20 3.38 -2.79
N GLN A 19 -12.14 3.07 -1.88
CA GLN A 19 -12.75 1.75 -1.76
C GLN A 19 -13.45 1.33 -3.06
N LEU A 20 -14.21 2.24 -3.67
CA LEU A 20 -14.87 2.01 -4.97
C LEU A 20 -13.83 1.73 -6.08
N TRP A 21 -12.79 2.55 -6.18
CA TRP A 21 -11.74 2.38 -7.20
C TRP A 21 -10.96 1.07 -7.02
N ALA A 22 -10.67 0.69 -5.78
CA ALA A 22 -9.95 -0.53 -5.44
C ALA A 22 -10.83 -1.78 -5.41
N PHE A 23 -12.15 -1.65 -5.62
CA PHE A 23 -13.12 -2.75 -5.51
C PHE A 23 -12.99 -3.52 -4.18
N THR A 24 -12.76 -2.78 -3.08
CA THR A 24 -12.68 -3.36 -1.73
C THR A 24 -13.81 -2.84 -0.87
N LEU A 25 -14.32 -3.69 0.02
CA LEU A 25 -15.26 -3.32 1.08
C LEU A 25 -14.55 -2.97 2.39
N ASP A 26 -13.25 -3.24 2.46
CA ASP A 26 -12.44 -2.96 3.64
C ASP A 26 -12.09 -1.48 3.67
N LYS A 27 -12.63 -0.75 4.64
CA LYS A 27 -12.33 0.67 4.86
C LYS A 27 -10.93 0.87 5.43
N THR A 28 -10.44 -0.07 6.22
CA THR A 28 -9.23 0.10 7.03
C THR A 28 -8.32 -1.10 6.85
N ILE A 29 -7.03 -0.86 6.66
CA ILE A 29 -5.98 -1.88 6.63
C ILE A 29 -5.04 -1.63 7.81
N ASP A 30 -5.02 -2.57 8.75
CA ASP A 30 -4.14 -2.52 9.93
C ASP A 30 -2.96 -3.48 9.77
N ILE A 31 -1.76 -2.96 9.92
CA ILE A 31 -0.51 -3.70 9.71
C ILE A 31 0.36 -3.51 10.95
N PRO A 32 0.70 -4.57 11.69
CA PRO A 32 1.70 -4.48 12.75
C PRO A 32 3.01 -3.92 12.21
N LEU A 33 3.60 -2.93 12.87
CA LEU A 33 4.86 -2.33 12.44
C LEU A 33 6.00 -3.37 12.38
N ALA A 34 5.96 -4.38 13.25
CA ALA A 34 6.91 -5.51 13.24
C ALA A 34 6.78 -6.43 12.00
N HIS A 35 5.66 -6.35 11.27
CA HIS A 35 5.39 -7.14 10.06
C HIS A 35 5.82 -6.41 8.78
N ILE A 36 6.17 -5.12 8.87
CA ILE A 36 6.71 -4.35 7.75
C ILE A 36 8.21 -4.68 7.66
N GLU A 37 8.63 -5.40 6.62
CA GLU A 37 10.04 -5.77 6.43
C GLU A 37 10.84 -4.62 5.81
N ASN A 38 10.20 -3.86 4.93
CA ASN A 38 10.86 -2.80 4.17
C ASN A 38 9.86 -1.69 3.83
N VAL A 39 10.36 -0.46 3.80
CA VAL A 39 9.61 0.74 3.42
C VAL A 39 10.46 1.53 2.44
N THR A 40 9.94 1.77 1.24
CA THR A 40 10.61 2.59 0.23
C THR A 40 9.64 3.55 -0.45
N THR A 41 10.19 4.62 -1.01
CA THR A 41 9.51 5.59 -1.86
C THR A 41 9.83 5.43 -3.34
N ASP A 42 10.64 4.42 -3.68
CA ASP A 42 11.05 4.17 -5.06
C ASP A 42 9.87 3.72 -5.92
N GLU A 43 9.93 4.05 -7.22
CA GLU A 43 8.93 3.60 -8.18
C GLU A 43 8.94 2.05 -8.23
N PRO A 44 7.81 1.40 -7.88
CA PRO A 44 7.78 -0.05 -7.79
C PRO A 44 7.81 -0.66 -9.19
N HIS A 45 8.57 -1.74 -9.34
CA HIS A 45 8.53 -2.53 -10.57
C HIS A 45 7.13 -3.13 -10.79
N SER A 46 6.37 -2.56 -11.73
CA SER A 46 5.07 -3.11 -12.16
C SER A 46 5.25 -3.88 -13.47
N SER A 47 4.83 -5.15 -13.51
CA SER A 47 4.85 -5.94 -14.73
C SER A 47 3.45 -6.03 -15.34
N TRP A 48 3.34 -5.89 -16.65
CA TRP A 48 2.08 -6.02 -17.37
C TRP A 48 1.50 -7.46 -17.35
N ARG A 49 2.28 -8.44 -16.85
CA ARG A 49 1.94 -9.88 -16.77
C ARG A 49 1.19 -10.31 -15.50
N GLU A 50 0.85 -9.37 -14.62
CA GLU A 50 0.17 -9.68 -13.35
C GLU A 50 -1.25 -10.25 -13.60
N ILE A 51 -1.58 -11.39 -12.98
CA ILE A 51 -2.91 -12.02 -13.06
C ILE A 51 -3.85 -11.16 -12.22
N ARG A 52 -4.72 -10.41 -12.90
CA ARG A 52 -5.57 -9.39 -12.29
C ARG A 52 -6.73 -10.02 -11.53
N ALA A 53 -6.82 -9.75 -10.23
CA ALA A 53 -8.08 -9.82 -9.50
C ALA A 53 -8.93 -8.57 -9.84
N PRO A 54 -10.21 -8.48 -9.42
CA PRO A 54 -11.03 -7.29 -9.67
C PRO A 54 -10.35 -6.00 -9.15
N GLY A 55 -10.36 -4.94 -9.96
CA GLY A 55 -9.68 -3.68 -9.70
C GLY A 55 -9.81 -2.70 -10.88
N THR A 56 -9.56 -1.41 -10.64
CA THR A 56 -9.49 -0.40 -11.71
C THR A 56 -8.05 -0.22 -12.14
N PHE A 57 -7.77 -0.51 -13.41
CA PHE A 57 -6.50 -0.16 -14.05
C PHE A 57 -6.77 0.67 -15.31
N LEU A 58 -6.56 1.98 -15.19
CA LEU A 58 -6.51 2.89 -16.32
C LEU A 58 -5.05 3.29 -16.51
N PRO A 59 -4.38 2.79 -17.57
CA PRO A 59 -2.96 3.08 -17.82
C PRO A 59 -2.68 4.59 -17.77
N GLY A 60 -1.73 5.00 -16.94
CA GLY A 60 -1.32 6.40 -16.76
C GLY A 60 -2.26 7.26 -15.90
N VAL A 61 -3.34 6.69 -15.34
CA VAL A 61 -4.34 7.44 -14.55
C VAL A 61 -4.49 6.86 -13.15
N ILE A 62 -4.77 5.56 -13.03
CA ILE A 62 -4.94 4.90 -11.72
C ILE A 62 -4.68 3.39 -11.81
N LYS A 63 -3.98 2.84 -10.82
CA LYS A 63 -3.87 1.40 -10.53
C LYS A 63 -4.38 1.17 -9.11
N ALA A 64 -5.62 0.73 -8.99
CA ALA A 64 -6.29 0.49 -7.71
C ALA A 64 -6.87 -0.92 -7.64
N GLY A 65 -6.60 -1.64 -6.55
CA GLY A 65 -7.20 -2.94 -6.25
C GLY A 65 -6.22 -3.98 -5.75
N THR A 66 -6.70 -5.23 -5.69
CA THR A 66 -5.90 -6.38 -5.28
C THR A 66 -5.33 -7.09 -6.50
N TYR A 67 -4.02 -7.35 -6.48
CA TYR A 67 -3.30 -8.01 -7.57
C TYR A 67 -2.63 -9.28 -7.05
N TYR A 68 -2.60 -10.32 -7.89
CA TYR A 68 -1.84 -11.54 -7.59
C TYR A 68 -0.62 -11.58 -8.51
N THR A 69 0.55 -11.45 -7.90
CA THR A 69 1.85 -11.42 -8.59
C THR A 69 2.63 -12.68 -8.23
N SER A 70 3.82 -12.85 -8.82
CA SER A 70 4.73 -13.93 -8.44
C SER A 70 5.22 -13.83 -6.99
N THR A 71 5.13 -12.65 -6.37
CA THR A 71 5.51 -12.41 -4.97
C THR A 71 4.33 -12.57 -4.00
N GLY A 72 3.11 -12.78 -4.51
CA GLY A 72 1.92 -13.04 -3.70
C GLY A 72 0.79 -12.03 -3.94
N LYS A 73 -0.09 -11.90 -2.94
CA LYS A 73 -1.21 -10.95 -2.97
C LYS A 73 -0.68 -9.55 -2.66
N GLU A 74 -0.99 -8.57 -3.51
CA GLU A 74 -0.56 -7.19 -3.36
C GLU A 74 -1.76 -6.25 -3.38
N PHE A 75 -1.72 -5.20 -2.56
CA PHE A 75 -2.68 -4.09 -2.63
C PHE A 75 -2.04 -2.92 -3.35
N TRP A 76 -2.74 -2.35 -4.32
CA TRP A 76 -2.30 -1.18 -5.06
C TRP A 76 -3.35 -0.07 -4.95
N TYR A 77 -2.90 1.15 -4.68
CA TYR A 77 -3.67 2.38 -4.85
C TYR A 77 -2.76 3.51 -5.34
N VAL A 78 -2.41 3.45 -6.62
CA VAL A 78 -1.50 4.40 -7.27
C VAL A 78 -2.32 5.32 -8.17
N THR A 79 -2.26 6.62 -7.93
CA THR A 79 -2.84 7.67 -8.77
C THR A 79 -1.81 8.22 -9.77
N GLY A 80 -2.15 9.25 -10.54
CA GLY A 80 -1.22 9.88 -11.48
C GLY A 80 0.00 10.55 -10.83
N ASP A 81 -0.09 10.87 -9.54
CA ASP A 81 1.02 11.40 -8.75
C ASP A 81 2.04 10.29 -8.48
N ARG A 82 3.34 10.57 -8.59
CA ARG A 82 4.41 9.56 -8.49
C ARG A 82 5.06 9.49 -7.11
N ASP A 83 4.36 9.96 -6.08
CA ASP A 83 4.84 9.95 -4.70
C ASP A 83 4.54 8.60 -4.04
N TYR A 84 5.29 7.57 -4.46
CA TYR A 84 5.06 6.20 -4.01
C TYR A 84 5.41 6.00 -2.54
N LEU A 85 4.63 5.17 -1.86
CA LEU A 85 5.01 4.50 -0.62
C LEU A 85 4.76 3.00 -0.81
N VAL A 86 5.83 2.23 -0.68
CA VAL A 86 5.86 0.78 -0.87
C VAL A 86 6.19 0.13 0.46
N LEU A 87 5.30 -0.74 0.90
CA LEU A 87 5.46 -1.54 2.12
C LEU A 87 5.58 -3.01 1.71
N GLU A 88 6.70 -3.63 2.06
CA GLU A 88 6.88 -5.08 1.93
C GLU A 88 6.56 -5.74 3.27
N LEU A 89 5.71 -6.76 3.24
CA LEU A 89 5.09 -7.32 4.44
C LEU A 89 5.40 -8.81 4.59
N ARG A 90 5.70 -9.20 5.83
CA ARG A 90 5.74 -10.60 6.27
C ARG A 90 4.54 -10.94 7.13
N ASP A 91 4.24 -12.23 7.25
CA ASP A 91 3.18 -12.77 8.13
C ASP A 91 1.77 -12.16 7.90
N GLU A 92 1.59 -11.42 6.82
CA GLU A 92 0.34 -10.81 6.39
C GLU A 92 -0.23 -11.47 5.13
N SER A 93 -1.53 -11.26 4.91
CA SER A 93 -2.23 -11.74 3.70
C SER A 93 -1.75 -11.02 2.44
N PHE A 94 -1.53 -9.71 2.55
CA PHE A 94 -0.83 -8.93 1.53
C PHE A 94 0.68 -9.08 1.76
N LYS A 95 1.42 -9.35 0.69
CA LYS A 95 2.89 -9.36 0.69
C LYS A 95 3.49 -8.01 0.34
N LYS A 96 2.71 -7.18 -0.33
CA LYS A 96 3.09 -5.82 -0.67
C LYS A 96 1.88 -4.90 -0.65
N ILE A 97 2.06 -3.70 -0.17
CA ILE A 97 1.09 -2.61 -0.28
C ILE A 97 1.79 -1.45 -0.94
N VAL A 98 1.23 -0.97 -2.04
CA VAL A 98 1.76 0.13 -2.84
C VAL A 98 0.69 1.20 -2.94
N PHE A 99 1.02 2.43 -2.60
CA PHE A 99 0.11 3.55 -2.83
C PHE A 99 0.85 4.85 -3.08
N THR A 100 0.13 5.84 -3.59
CA THR A 100 0.63 7.21 -3.74
C THR A 100 0.13 8.06 -2.59
N LEU A 101 1.03 8.83 -1.98
CA LEU A 101 0.74 9.65 -0.82
C LEU A 101 1.63 10.88 -0.79
N ASN A 102 1.01 12.04 -0.58
CA ASN A 102 1.74 13.27 -0.30
C ASN A 102 2.65 13.09 0.92
N GLU A 103 3.85 13.65 0.86
CA GLU A 103 4.85 13.54 1.93
C GLU A 103 5.27 12.07 2.21
N ASN A 104 5.25 11.20 1.20
CA ASN A 104 5.68 9.79 1.28
C ASN A 104 7.00 9.60 2.04
N HIS A 105 8.00 10.44 1.82
CA HIS A 105 9.30 10.38 2.51
C HIS A 105 9.16 10.60 4.02
N LEU A 106 8.32 11.55 4.46
CA LEU A 106 8.07 11.77 5.88
C LEU A 106 7.38 10.56 6.51
N TRP A 107 6.49 9.90 5.78
CA TRP A 107 5.84 8.68 6.25
C TRP A 107 6.79 7.49 6.29
N ALA A 108 7.66 7.33 5.30
CA ALA A 108 8.70 6.30 5.30
C ALA A 108 9.62 6.44 6.52
N GLU A 109 10.08 7.66 6.81
CA GLU A 109 10.87 7.97 8.00
C GLU A 109 10.10 7.68 9.30
N ARG A 110 8.84 8.12 9.41
CA ARG A 110 8.00 7.88 10.60
C ARG A 110 7.80 6.40 10.88
N ILE A 111 7.52 5.59 9.85
CA ILE A 111 7.34 4.14 10.00
C ILE A 111 8.66 3.52 10.49
N THR A 112 9.77 3.87 9.85
CA THR A 112 11.10 3.35 10.22
C THR A 112 11.46 3.70 11.66
N GLN A 113 11.23 4.95 12.08
CA GLN A 113 11.46 5.39 13.47
C GLN A 113 10.57 4.65 14.47
N ALA A 114 9.29 4.45 14.14
CA ALA A 114 8.36 3.74 14.99
C ALA A 114 8.75 2.26 15.16
N GLN A 115 9.36 1.63 14.15
CA GLN A 115 9.87 0.26 14.23
C GLN A 115 11.08 0.14 15.16
N VAL A 116 11.96 1.14 15.20
CA VAL A 116 13.12 1.15 16.11
C VAL A 116 12.70 1.24 17.58
N ALA A 117 11.50 1.75 17.85
CA ALA A 117 10.96 1.90 19.21
C ALA A 117 10.18 0.67 19.72
N LEU A 118 10.07 -0.41 18.93
CA LEU A 118 9.41 -1.68 19.29
C LEU A 118 10.33 -2.59 20.11
#